data_AF-A0A3P6TN55-F1
#
_entry.id   AF-A0A3P6TN55-F1
#
_cell.length_a   1.000
_cell.length_b   1.000
_cell.length_c   1.000
_cell.angle_alpha   90.00
_cell.angle_beta   90.00
_cell.angle_gamma   90.00
#
_symmetry.space_group_name_H-M   'P 1'
#
loop_
_entity.id
_entity.type
_entity.pdbx_description
1 polymer ?
#
loop_
_entity_poly.entity_id
_entity_poly.type
_entity_poly.pdbx_seq_one_letter_code
_entity_poly.pdbx_strand_id
1 'polypeptide(L)'
;MKKDPFPPNAPLPSDIRIIFKEARLTLEDDPFESLLRMSYELKEDEVYECERRRQMLAERLLALKKSNPLMPQARIDELYAMLLEKNSAIYIERWNKADNIKKPLFVSKWTDFEIRAFADPYFHGQDKCIRLMQEYDPLSYYPNAGLCFSTLWGRGMEFDFMEWAVNFRDY
;
A
#
# COMPACT_ATOMS: atom_id res chain seq x y z
N MET A 1 7.16 6.12 -41.84
CA MET A 1 6.48 7.36 -42.28
C MET A 1 7.43 8.52 -42.01
N LYS A 2 7.84 9.27 -43.04
CA LYS A 2 8.49 10.57 -42.80
C LYS A 2 7.40 11.50 -42.28
N LYS A 3 7.54 11.98 -41.04
CA LYS A 3 6.67 13.04 -40.52
C LYS A 3 7.15 14.35 -41.11
N ASP A 4 6.24 15.13 -41.67
CA ASP A 4 6.57 16.46 -42.14
C ASP A 4 7.06 17.30 -40.95
N PRO A 5 8.12 18.11 -41.14
CA PRO A 5 8.62 18.96 -40.08
C PRO A 5 7.53 19.94 -39.66
N PHE A 6 7.53 20.31 -38.38
CA PHE A 6 6.61 21.31 -37.85
C PHE A 6 6.77 22.61 -38.66
N PRO A 7 5.68 23.24 -39.12
CA PRO A 7 5.80 24.37 -40.05
C PRO A 7 6.53 25.55 -39.38
N PRO A 8 7.45 26.23 -40.09
CA PRO A 8 8.05 27.45 -39.58
C PRO A 8 6.94 28.49 -39.36
N ASN A 9 6.89 29.05 -38.14
CA ASN A 9 5.88 30.00 -37.66
C ASN A 9 4.47 29.44 -37.37
N ALA A 10 4.29 28.12 -37.33
CA ALA A 10 3.06 27.56 -36.78
C ALA A 10 2.95 27.84 -35.26
N PRO A 11 1.73 28.06 -34.73
CA PRO A 11 1.53 28.27 -33.31
C PRO A 11 1.95 27.03 -32.52
N LEU A 12 2.59 27.22 -31.37
CA LEU A 12 3.03 26.10 -30.54
C LEU A 12 1.85 25.22 -30.11
N PRO A 13 2.09 23.92 -29.86
CA PRO A 13 1.05 23.03 -29.38
C PRO A 13 0.53 23.49 -28.01
N SER A 14 -0.76 23.32 -27.73
CA SER A 14 -1.39 23.79 -26.50
C SER A 14 -0.68 23.33 -25.22
N ASP A 15 -0.73 24.17 -24.19
CA ASP A 15 -0.29 23.85 -22.84
C ASP A 15 -1.25 22.87 -22.16
N ILE A 16 -0.73 22.16 -21.17
CA ILE A 16 -1.49 21.18 -20.38
C ILE A 16 -1.51 21.64 -18.93
N ARG A 17 -2.70 21.68 -18.33
CA ARG A 17 -2.90 21.97 -16.90
C ARG A 17 -3.69 20.84 -16.28
N ILE A 18 -3.14 20.19 -15.26
CA ILE A 18 -3.78 19.09 -14.53
C ILE A 18 -3.84 19.49 -13.06
N ILE A 19 -5.03 19.41 -12.47
CA ILE A 19 -5.27 19.79 -11.07
C ILE A 19 -5.83 18.58 -10.34
N PHE A 20 -5.19 18.23 -9.23
CA PHE A 20 -5.62 17.23 -8.28
C PHE A 20 -5.94 17.92 -6.96
N LYS A 21 -7.20 17.83 -6.51
CA LYS A 21 -7.54 18.24 -5.14
C LYS A 21 -6.79 17.39 -4.12
N GLU A 22 -6.70 16.11 -4.39
CA GLU A 22 -5.94 15.15 -3.60
C GLU A 22 -5.36 14.07 -4.51
N ALA A 23 -4.09 13.76 -4.33
CA ALA A 23 -3.43 12.60 -4.90
C ALA A 23 -2.77 11.79 -3.77
N ARG A 24 -2.73 10.47 -3.92
CA ARG A 24 -2.09 9.58 -2.95
C ARG A 24 -1.36 8.46 -3.67
N LEU A 25 -0.11 8.23 -3.26
CA LEU A 25 0.70 7.11 -3.68
C LEU A 25 0.99 6.26 -2.45
N THR A 26 0.64 4.98 -2.53
CA THR A 26 0.83 4.03 -1.42
C THR A 26 1.68 2.86 -1.88
N LEU A 27 2.65 2.48 -1.05
CA LEU A 27 3.34 1.20 -1.16
C LEU A 27 2.79 0.29 -0.06
N GLU A 28 2.20 -0.84 -0.45
CA GLU A 28 1.69 -1.85 0.48
C GLU A 28 2.72 -2.96 0.71
N ASP A 29 2.59 -3.67 1.84
CA ASP A 29 3.26 -4.97 2.05
C ASP A 29 2.68 -6.03 1.11
N ASP A 30 3.42 -7.14 0.94
CA ASP A 30 2.86 -8.36 0.35
C ASP A 30 1.62 -8.80 1.16
N PRO A 31 0.43 -8.92 0.52
CA PRO A 31 -0.78 -9.39 1.17
C PRO A 31 -0.61 -10.74 1.89
N PHE A 32 0.21 -11.64 1.33
CA PHE A 32 0.48 -12.95 1.91
C PHE A 32 1.28 -12.85 3.21
N GLU A 33 2.36 -12.06 3.22
CA GLU A 33 3.17 -11.86 4.43
C GLU A 33 2.37 -11.17 5.54
N SER A 34 1.53 -10.20 5.18
CA SER A 34 0.65 -9.53 6.15
C SER A 34 -0.34 -10.52 6.79
N LEU A 35 -0.94 -11.41 6.00
CA LEU A 35 -1.85 -12.45 6.50
C LEU A 35 -1.13 -13.50 7.35
N LEU A 36 0.09 -13.89 6.98
CA LEU A 36 0.90 -14.81 7.76
C LEU A 36 1.23 -14.23 9.14
N ARG A 37 1.68 -12.98 9.19
CA ARG A 37 1.97 -12.28 10.45
C ARG A 37 0.73 -12.21 11.34
N MET A 38 -0.40 -11.78 10.79
CA MET A 38 -1.67 -11.72 11.53
C MET A 38 -2.11 -13.10 12.04
N SER A 39 -1.96 -14.16 11.23
CA SER A 39 -2.26 -15.53 11.67
C SER A 39 -1.36 -15.99 12.79
N TYR A 40 -0.07 -15.66 12.72
CA TYR A 40 0.89 -15.99 13.76
C TYR A 40 0.56 -15.27 15.07
N GLU A 41 0.36 -13.95 15.04
CA GLU A 41 0.02 -13.14 16.21
C GLU A 41 -1.28 -13.60 16.87
N LEU A 42 -2.33 -13.87 16.08
CA LEU A 42 -3.60 -14.35 16.61
C LEU A 42 -3.45 -15.74 17.27
N LYS A 43 -2.66 -16.64 16.67
CA LYS A 43 -2.42 -17.96 17.25
C LYS A 43 -1.65 -17.86 18.56
N GLU A 44 -0.63 -17.00 18.64
CA GLU A 44 0.13 -16.79 19.86
C GLU A 44 -0.77 -16.29 20.99
N ASP A 45 -1.59 -15.28 20.73
CA ASP A 45 -2.52 -14.73 21.72
C ASP A 45 -3.59 -15.75 22.14
N GLU A 46 -4.07 -16.58 21.20
CA GLU A 46 -5.08 -17.60 21.49
C GLU A 46 -4.55 -18.69 22.43
N VAL A 47 -3.24 -18.97 22.46
CA VAL A 47 -2.64 -19.89 23.44
C VAL A 47 -2.86 -19.38 24.87
N TYR A 48 -2.55 -18.11 25.12
CA TYR A 48 -2.70 -17.50 26.44
C TYR A 48 -4.18 -17.40 26.85
N GLU A 49 -5.05 -17.02 25.91
CA GLU A 49 -6.48 -16.92 26.14
C GLU A 49 -7.14 -18.29 26.40
N CYS A 50 -6.73 -19.35 25.70
CA CYS A 50 -7.18 -20.71 25.97
C CYS A 50 -6.79 -21.18 27.37
N GLU A 51 -5.54 -20.92 27.79
CA GLU A 51 -5.06 -21.27 29.12
C GLU A 51 -5.83 -20.51 30.20
N ARG A 52 -6.07 -19.21 30.00
CA ARG A 52 -6.88 -18.39 30.91
C ARG A 52 -8.30 -18.92 31.08
N ARG A 53 -8.96 -19.33 29.98
CA ARG A 53 -10.31 -19.92 30.03
C ARG A 53 -10.30 -21.29 30.71
N ARG A 54 -9.26 -22.09 30.49
CA ARG A 54 -9.07 -23.38 31.16
C ARG A 54 -8.93 -23.23 32.68
N GLN A 55 -8.14 -22.24 33.12
CA GLN A 55 -7.98 -21.92 34.54
C GLN A 55 -9.30 -21.45 35.16
N MET A 56 -10.01 -20.55 34.48
CA MET A 56 -11.33 -20.10 34.93
C MET A 56 -12.34 -21.26 35.05
N LEU A 57 -12.34 -22.21 34.11
CA LEU A 57 -13.19 -23.40 34.20
C LEU A 57 -12.78 -24.27 35.38
N ALA A 58 -11.48 -24.49 35.59
CA ALA A 58 -10.97 -25.28 36.72
C ALA A 58 -11.38 -24.67 38.08
N GLU A 59 -11.25 -23.36 38.24
CA GLU A 59 -11.68 -22.65 39.46
C GLU A 59 -13.19 -22.78 39.71
N ARG A 60 -14.00 -22.62 38.65
CA ARG A 60 -15.45 -22.80 38.73
C ARG A 60 -15.84 -24.23 39.08
N LEU A 61 -15.15 -25.23 38.51
CA LEU A 61 -15.35 -26.64 38.83
C LEU A 61 -14.98 -26.96 40.28
N LEU A 62 -13.87 -26.40 40.79
CA LEU A 62 -13.49 -26.55 42.20
C LEU A 62 -14.57 -25.98 43.13
N ALA A 63 -15.09 -24.78 42.83
CA ALA A 63 -16.19 -24.19 43.59
C ALA A 63 -17.47 -25.05 43.53
N LEU A 64 -17.84 -25.53 42.34
CA LEU A 64 -18.99 -26.41 42.14
C LEU A 64 -18.85 -27.73 42.88
N LYS A 65 -17.66 -28.35 42.87
CA LYS A 65 -17.39 -29.62 43.58
C LYS A 65 -17.49 -29.46 45.10
N LYS A 66 -17.14 -28.28 45.65
CA LYS A 66 -17.39 -27.97 47.07
C LYS A 66 -18.88 -27.93 47.39
N SER A 67 -19.70 -27.37 46.50
CA SER A 67 -21.16 -27.31 46.68
C SER A 67 -21.90 -28.62 46.34
N ASN A 68 -21.31 -29.46 45.48
CA ASN A 68 -21.90 -30.72 45.04
C ASN A 68 -20.82 -31.83 44.95
N PRO A 69 -20.54 -32.53 46.06
CA PRO A 69 -19.46 -33.52 46.13
C PRO A 69 -19.66 -34.75 45.24
N LEU A 70 -20.90 -35.05 44.83
CA LEU A 70 -21.26 -36.22 44.03
C LEU A 70 -21.25 -35.94 42.52
N MET A 71 -20.59 -34.88 42.08
CA MET A 71 -20.48 -34.56 40.65
C MET A 71 -19.75 -35.69 39.89
N PRO A 72 -20.37 -36.29 38.85
CA PRO A 72 -19.73 -37.33 38.06
C PRO A 72 -18.56 -36.79 37.24
N GLN A 73 -17.48 -37.57 37.13
CA GLN A 73 -16.31 -37.21 36.31
C GLN A 73 -16.67 -37.01 34.83
N ALA A 74 -17.59 -37.83 34.29
CA ALA A 74 -18.05 -37.70 32.91
C ALA A 74 -18.61 -36.30 32.57
N ARG A 75 -19.27 -35.65 33.53
CA ARG A 75 -19.79 -34.29 33.37
C ARG A 75 -18.68 -33.23 33.38
N ILE A 76 -17.60 -33.47 34.13
CA ILE A 76 -16.42 -32.61 34.13
C ILE A 76 -15.72 -32.70 32.77
N ASP A 77 -15.55 -33.92 32.26
CA ASP A 77 -14.90 -34.16 30.97
C ASP A 77 -15.72 -33.55 29.82
N GLU A 78 -17.05 -33.64 29.88
CA GLU A 78 -17.98 -32.98 28.94
C GLU A 78 -17.80 -31.45 28.93
N LEU A 79 -17.67 -30.81 30.11
CA LEU A 79 -17.44 -29.37 30.19
C LEU A 79 -16.10 -28.94 29.58
N TYR A 80 -15.04 -29.76 29.72
CA TYR A 80 -13.77 -29.51 29.05
C TYR A 80 -13.86 -29.71 27.53
N ALA A 81 -14.61 -30.70 27.06
CA ALA A 81 -14.86 -30.91 25.63
C ALA A 81 -15.64 -29.72 25.02
N MET A 82 -16.68 -29.25 25.71
CA MET A 82 -17.41 -28.04 25.31
C MET A 82 -16.50 -26.80 25.30
N LEU A 83 -15.58 -26.68 26.24
CA LEU A 83 -14.61 -25.57 26.25
C LEU A 83 -13.70 -25.60 25.01
N LEU A 84 -13.26 -26.78 24.59
CA LEU A 84 -12.43 -26.94 23.38
C LEU A 84 -13.18 -26.50 22.11
N GLU A 85 -14.45 -26.90 21.99
CA GLU A 85 -15.30 -26.47 20.88
C GLU A 85 -15.51 -24.95 20.91
N LYS A 86 -15.76 -24.39 22.10
CA LYS A 86 -15.91 -22.94 22.27
C LYS A 86 -14.63 -22.17 21.93
N ASN A 87 -13.45 -22.67 22.28
CA ASN A 87 -12.19 -22.05 21.90
C ASN A 87 -12.05 -21.98 20.38
N SER A 88 -12.40 -23.05 19.67
CA SER A 88 -12.38 -23.06 18.20
C SER A 88 -13.34 -22.03 17.59
N ALA A 89 -14.56 -21.95 18.12
CA ALA A 89 -15.55 -20.97 17.67
C ALA A 89 -15.10 -19.52 17.93
N ILE A 90 -14.53 -19.26 19.11
CA ILE A 90 -13.98 -17.96 19.48
C ILE A 90 -12.83 -17.58 18.54
N TYR A 91 -11.89 -18.50 18.26
CA TYR A 91 -10.80 -18.24 17.32
C TYR A 91 -11.31 -17.81 15.94
N ILE A 92 -12.30 -18.51 15.38
CA ILE A 92 -12.90 -18.16 14.08
C ILE A 92 -13.57 -16.78 14.13
N GLU A 93 -14.31 -16.50 15.20
CA GLU A 93 -14.95 -15.20 15.39
C GLU A 93 -13.90 -14.07 15.48
N ARG A 94 -12.79 -14.30 16.20
CA ARG A 94 -11.69 -13.36 16.32
C ARG A 94 -10.96 -13.17 15.01
N TRP A 95 -10.71 -14.23 14.25
CA TRP A 95 -10.12 -14.16 12.91
C TRP A 95 -10.97 -13.32 11.96
N ASN A 96 -12.30 -13.54 11.96
CA ASN A 96 -13.20 -12.78 11.11
C ASN A 96 -13.36 -11.31 11.53
N LYS A 97 -13.15 -11.00 12.82
CA LYS A 97 -13.13 -9.62 13.36
C LYS A 97 -11.76 -8.95 13.27
N ALA A 98 -10.69 -9.72 13.08
CA ALA A 98 -9.36 -9.19 12.84
C ALA A 98 -9.38 -8.52 11.48
N ASP A 99 -9.78 -7.25 11.45
CA ASP A 99 -9.65 -6.42 10.27
C ASP A 99 -8.17 -6.46 9.87
N ASN A 100 -7.91 -6.89 8.64
CA ASN A 100 -6.59 -6.78 8.05
C ASN A 100 -6.38 -5.30 7.70
N ILE A 101 -6.16 -4.47 8.74
CA ILE A 101 -5.87 -3.05 8.58
C ILE A 101 -4.51 -3.00 7.89
N LYS A 102 -4.55 -2.95 6.56
CA LYS A 102 -3.38 -2.74 5.72
C LYS A 102 -2.76 -1.42 6.14
N LYS A 103 -1.66 -1.49 6.89
CA LYS A 103 -0.82 -0.33 7.17
C LYS A 103 0.22 -0.26 6.07
N PRO A 104 0.05 0.61 5.06
CA PRO A 104 1.02 0.74 3.98
C PRO A 104 2.41 1.09 4.54
N LEU A 105 3.44 0.59 3.88
CA LEU A 105 4.84 0.88 4.19
C LEU A 105 5.17 2.36 3.98
N PHE A 106 4.56 2.91 2.94
CA PHE A 106 4.79 4.27 2.52
C PHE A 106 3.48 4.88 2.02
N VAL A 107 3.23 6.11 2.43
CA VAL A 107 2.13 6.93 1.93
C VAL A 107 2.71 8.30 1.61
N SER A 108 2.65 8.68 0.35
CA SER A 108 2.81 10.07 -0.07
C SER A 108 1.45 10.64 -0.43
N LYS A 109 1.09 11.73 0.24
CA LYS A 109 -0.16 12.46 0.03
C LYS A 109 0.18 13.86 -0.47
N TRP A 110 -0.51 14.29 -1.52
CA TRP A 110 -0.42 15.64 -2.08
C TRP A 110 -1.81 16.27 -2.08
N THR A 111 -1.94 17.49 -1.57
CA THR A 111 -3.19 18.25 -1.59
C THR A 111 -3.05 19.52 -2.41
N ASP A 112 -4.11 19.85 -3.15
CA ASP A 112 -4.15 20.97 -4.08
C ASP A 112 -2.93 20.99 -5.01
N PHE A 113 -2.63 19.82 -5.57
CA PHE A 113 -1.51 19.60 -6.46
C PHE A 113 -1.86 19.98 -7.90
N GLU A 114 -1.03 20.82 -8.50
CA GLU A 114 -1.18 21.30 -9.86
C GLU A 114 0.09 21.02 -10.68
N ILE A 115 -0.12 20.45 -11.87
CA ILE A 115 0.92 20.27 -12.88
C ILE A 115 0.58 21.18 -14.06
N ARG A 116 1.54 22.01 -14.47
CA ARG A 116 1.47 22.78 -15.72
C ARG A 116 2.60 22.35 -16.64
N ALA A 117 2.27 21.99 -17.88
CA ALA A 117 3.25 21.65 -18.91
C ALA A 117 3.11 22.62 -20.09
N PHE A 118 4.10 23.46 -20.27
CA PHE A 118 4.10 24.57 -21.22
C PHE A 118 4.83 24.20 -22.52
N ALA A 119 4.24 24.58 -23.65
CA ALA A 119 4.95 24.65 -24.92
C ALA A 119 6.00 25.76 -24.83
N ASP A 120 7.25 25.39 -25.07
CA ASP A 120 8.33 26.36 -25.07
C ASP A 120 9.00 26.40 -26.45
N PRO A 121 9.13 27.58 -27.08
CA PRO A 121 9.88 27.73 -28.33
C PRO A 121 11.32 27.21 -28.26
N TYR A 122 11.98 27.25 -27.10
CA TYR A 122 13.35 26.77 -26.89
C TYR A 122 13.45 25.24 -26.85
N PHE A 123 12.37 24.54 -26.52
CA PHE A 123 12.32 23.06 -26.47
C PHE A 123 11.50 22.44 -27.59
N HIS A 124 10.88 23.25 -28.46
CA HIS A 124 10.05 22.75 -29.54
C HIS A 124 10.85 22.39 -30.80
N GLY A 125 10.69 21.14 -31.25
CA GLY A 125 11.30 20.61 -32.46
C GLY A 125 12.41 19.59 -32.17
N GLN A 126 12.63 18.68 -33.12
CA GLN A 126 13.52 17.53 -32.95
C GLN A 126 14.95 17.92 -32.57
N ASP A 127 15.54 18.88 -33.29
CA ASP A 127 16.95 19.27 -33.07
C ASP A 127 17.16 19.89 -31.67
N LYS A 128 16.19 20.67 -31.19
CA LYS A 128 16.26 21.31 -29.87
C LYS A 128 16.09 20.28 -28.76
N CYS A 129 15.15 19.35 -28.90
CA CYS A 129 14.99 18.23 -27.97
C CYS A 129 16.26 17.36 -27.91
N ILE A 130 16.87 17.03 -29.06
CA ILE A 130 18.10 16.22 -29.11
C ILE A 130 19.25 16.96 -28.42
N ARG A 131 19.41 18.25 -28.70
CA ARG A 131 20.42 19.08 -28.04
C ARG A 131 20.24 19.06 -26.52
N LEU A 132 19.01 19.29 -26.05
CA LEU A 132 18.72 19.27 -24.61
C LEU A 132 19.03 17.90 -23.99
N MET A 133 18.70 16.79 -24.66
CA MET A 133 19.03 15.44 -24.17
C MET A 133 20.54 15.24 -24.04
N GLN A 134 21.32 15.69 -25.03
CA GLN A 134 22.78 15.60 -25.03
C GLN A 134 23.43 16.51 -23.98
N GLU A 135 22.84 17.69 -23.72
CA GLU A 135 23.29 18.61 -22.67
C GLU A 135 22.99 18.04 -21.27
N TYR A 136 21.84 17.39 -21.09
CA TYR A 136 21.42 16.82 -19.81
C TYR A 136 22.23 15.57 -19.44
N ASP A 137 22.55 14.72 -20.42
CA ASP A 137 23.42 13.55 -20.24
C ASP A 137 24.51 13.50 -21.32
N PRO A 138 25.63 14.22 -21.11
CA PRO A 138 26.70 14.29 -22.10
C PRO A 138 27.53 13.00 -22.21
N LEU A 139 27.39 12.08 -21.25
CA LEU A 139 28.11 10.80 -21.25
C LEU A 139 27.36 9.72 -22.04
N SER A 140 26.06 9.92 -22.27
CA SER A 140 25.25 9.03 -23.09
C SER A 140 25.69 9.05 -24.56
N TYR A 141 25.87 7.85 -25.13
CA TYR A 141 26.23 7.70 -26.53
C TYR A 141 25.06 8.10 -27.44
N TYR A 142 25.27 9.13 -28.26
CA TYR A 142 24.35 9.50 -29.34
C TYR A 142 24.88 8.97 -30.69
N PRO A 143 24.13 8.10 -31.40
CA PRO A 143 24.61 7.52 -32.66
C PRO A 143 24.92 8.56 -33.74
N ASN A 144 26.05 8.39 -34.43
CA ASN A 144 26.44 9.27 -35.56
C ASN A 144 25.44 9.27 -36.72
N ALA A 145 24.71 8.16 -36.91
CA ALA A 145 23.65 8.06 -37.90
C ALA A 145 22.36 8.81 -37.51
N GLY A 146 22.32 9.38 -36.30
CA GLY A 146 21.12 9.99 -35.72
C GLY A 146 20.13 8.98 -35.17
N LEU A 147 19.13 9.48 -34.46
CA LEU A 147 17.98 8.71 -33.98
C LEU A 147 16.71 9.13 -34.71
N CYS A 148 15.84 8.15 -34.98
CA CYS A 148 14.51 8.38 -35.54
C CYS A 148 13.48 8.08 -34.47
N PHE A 149 12.80 9.11 -33.97
CA PHE A 149 11.85 8.98 -32.88
C PHE A 149 10.43 8.78 -33.42
N SER A 150 9.68 7.84 -32.85
CA SER A 150 8.24 7.69 -33.11
C SER A 150 7.46 8.88 -32.57
N THR A 151 7.87 9.40 -31.41
CA THR A 151 7.35 10.60 -30.74
C THR A 151 8.51 11.32 -30.04
N LEU A 152 8.61 12.63 -30.23
CA LEU A 152 9.57 13.48 -29.53
C LEU A 152 8.92 14.82 -29.24
N TRP A 153 8.86 15.19 -27.97
CA TRP A 153 8.25 16.43 -27.52
C TRP A 153 8.93 16.87 -26.23
N GLY A 154 9.18 18.17 -26.09
CA GLY A 154 9.74 18.79 -24.89
C GLY A 154 8.76 19.84 -24.36
N ARG A 155 8.60 19.90 -23.05
CA ARG A 155 7.74 20.86 -22.35
C ARG A 155 8.44 21.35 -21.09
N GLY A 156 8.29 22.63 -20.77
CA GLY A 156 8.62 23.13 -19.44
C GLY A 156 7.55 22.65 -18.46
N MET A 157 7.94 22.04 -17.35
CA MET A 157 7.00 21.54 -16.34
C MET A 157 7.12 22.36 -15.06
N GLU A 158 5.98 22.80 -14.54
CA GLU A 158 5.84 23.44 -13.23
C GLU A 158 4.94 22.57 -12.35
N PHE A 159 5.36 22.41 -11.09
CA PHE A 159 4.65 21.66 -10.07
C PHE A 159 4.37 22.59 -8.90
N ASP A 160 3.11 22.70 -8.52
CA ASP A 160 2.65 23.50 -7.38
C ASP A 160 1.79 22.63 -6.47
N PHE A 161 1.94 22.76 -5.16
CA PHE A 161 1.16 21.99 -4.18
C PHE A 161 1.06 22.76 -2.88
N MET A 162 -0.10 22.68 -2.21
CA MET A 162 -0.29 23.30 -0.91
C MET A 162 0.40 22.50 0.19
N GLU A 163 0.17 21.20 0.22
CA GLU A 163 0.78 20.30 1.21
C GLU A 163 1.27 19.03 0.51
N TRP A 164 2.48 18.63 0.88
CA TRP A 164 3.03 17.32 0.55
C TRP A 164 3.47 16.63 1.83
N ALA A 165 2.76 15.57 2.19
CA ALA A 165 3.02 14.79 3.39
C ALA A 165 3.50 13.39 3.00
N VAL A 166 4.63 12.98 3.57
CA VAL A 166 5.20 11.66 3.38
C VAL A 166 5.25 10.95 4.72
N ASN A 167 4.67 9.75 4.79
CA ASN A 167 4.68 8.90 5.96
C ASN A 167 5.30 7.55 5.62
N PHE A 168 6.21 7.11 6.48
CA PHE A 168 6.76 5.77 6.47
C PHE A 168 6.28 5.03 7.70
N ARG A 169 6.05 3.72 7.57
CA ARG A 169 5.80 2.86 8.72
C ARG A 169 7.14 2.57 9.39
N ASP A 170 7.26 2.90 10.68
CA ASP A 170 8.40 2.49 11.49
C ASP A 170 8.42 0.95 11.63
N TYR A 171 9.61 0.36 11.59
CA TYR A 171 9.88 -1.08 11.76
C TYR A 171 10.32 -1.38 13.19
#